data_AF-A0A2A4JTT3-F1
#
_entry.id   AF-A0A2A4JTT3-F1
#
_cell.length_a   1.000
_cell.length_b   1.000
_cell.length_c   1.000
_cell.angle_alpha   90.00
_cell.angle_beta   90.00
_cell.angle_gamma   90.00
#
_symmetry.space_group_name_H-M   'P 1'
#
loop_
_entity.id
_entity.type
_entity.pdbx_description
1 polymer ?
#
loop_
_entity_poly.entity_id
_entity_poly.type
_entity_poly.pdbx_seq_one_letter_code
_entity_poly.pdbx_strand_id
1 'polypeptide(L)'
;MYSISNWKNAKKPNYNTNIDKEFPYSEVPYLGEYNLVKIPDSLNNLIQHVDYWGEGRTVSADGITGFTNCYNVHHQYHLVSSGTDRDTKIPNRVPVASYTDCDTSAYIKDNSVITVTVTDASRINPSCAKDIARIVNNDLGKVVVYGSETDSGELLILAVELEKKGLYACPNADLTKDLQGLKFNSHVTFLKTLESSKYLYNNITNFNYAYAITATQSLANVADGHIINEVLTKLINDAPRSAMSYACKLWQGGARDVVCKHFPEPFQHILNEDPVTIANFKFRQPLKLDANKDSYNDRLAWGDNACDLSSKRVSWKLISIWDNNVVTFKLYNIDCDMYLKLDANVDNIGDRKAWGSYNSNETRHKYYLEPGFKNGTLVFHIVNCQYNQGLKLAVDVDGYGDRVLWGHGYVGEIDDNRLCWVIQAW
;
A
#
# COMPACT_ATOMS: atom_id res chain seq x y z
N MET A 1 23.85 30.93 18.70
CA MET A 1 23.15 32.22 18.48
C MET A 1 23.54 32.71 17.09
N TYR A 2 22.58 32.93 16.20
CA TYR A 2 22.83 33.35 14.82
C TYR A 2 23.25 34.82 14.78
N SER A 3 24.35 35.13 14.07
CA SER A 3 24.95 36.46 14.06
C SER A 3 25.16 36.94 12.63
N ILE A 4 24.58 38.10 12.29
CA ILE A 4 24.81 38.76 11.01
C ILE A 4 26.30 39.06 10.78
N SER A 5 27.04 39.43 11.83
CA SER A 5 28.47 39.72 11.75
C SER A 5 29.27 38.49 11.39
N ASN A 6 28.97 37.35 12.02
CA ASN A 6 29.63 36.08 11.70
C ASN A 6 29.32 35.67 10.26
N TRP A 7 28.05 35.78 9.85
CA TRP A 7 27.65 35.43 8.51
C TRP A 7 28.28 36.33 7.43
N LYS A 8 28.36 37.65 7.65
CA LYS A 8 29.00 38.58 6.72
C LYS A 8 30.49 38.28 6.53
N ASN A 9 31.18 37.84 7.58
CA ASN A 9 32.61 37.53 7.58
C ASN A 9 32.93 36.09 7.15
N ALA A 10 31.92 35.23 7.01
CA ALA A 10 32.11 33.85 6.59
C ALA A 10 32.61 33.76 5.14
N LYS A 11 33.37 32.71 4.85
CA LYS A 11 33.86 32.42 3.49
C LYS A 11 32.68 32.13 2.55
N LYS A 12 32.88 32.42 1.27
CA LYS A 12 31.96 32.07 0.19
C LYS A 12 31.67 30.56 0.17
N PRO A 13 30.52 30.13 -0.39
CA PRO A 13 30.20 28.71 -0.52
C PRO A 13 31.25 27.91 -1.31
N ASN A 14 31.37 26.63 -0.98
CA ASN A 14 32.25 25.71 -1.70
C ASN A 14 31.57 25.13 -2.96
N TYR A 15 31.85 25.76 -4.11
CA TYR A 15 31.37 25.31 -5.42
C TYR A 15 32.31 24.33 -6.16
N ASN A 16 33.37 23.85 -5.50
CA ASN A 16 34.11 22.69 -6.00
C ASN A 16 33.36 21.38 -5.70
N THR A 17 32.60 21.37 -4.60
CA THR A 17 31.76 20.24 -4.18
C THR A 17 30.30 20.41 -4.64
N ASN A 18 29.78 21.64 -4.61
CA ASN A 18 28.39 21.96 -4.94
C ASN A 18 28.30 22.64 -6.30
N ILE A 19 27.19 22.45 -7.02
CA ILE A 19 26.97 23.11 -8.31
C ILE A 19 26.47 24.52 -8.06
N ASP A 20 27.17 25.52 -8.59
CA ASP A 20 26.72 26.92 -8.54
C ASP A 20 25.49 27.12 -9.42
N LYS A 21 24.41 27.62 -8.82
CA LYS A 21 23.13 27.85 -9.51
C LYS A 21 23.05 29.29 -9.99
N GLU A 22 22.23 29.52 -11.02
CA GLU A 22 22.12 30.81 -11.72
C GLU A 22 21.67 31.98 -10.84
N PHE A 23 20.89 31.74 -9.79
CA PHE A 23 20.40 32.77 -8.87
C PHE A 23 20.68 32.42 -7.38
N PRO A 24 21.94 32.43 -6.94
CA PRO A 24 22.28 32.06 -5.57
C PRO A 24 22.06 33.25 -4.62
N TYR A 25 21.05 33.18 -3.75
CA TYR A 25 20.83 34.19 -2.69
C TYR A 25 21.73 33.96 -1.45
N SER A 26 22.80 33.17 -1.61
CA SER A 26 23.81 32.84 -0.60
C SER A 26 24.58 34.03 -0.04
N GLU A 27 24.70 35.09 -0.82
CA GLU A 27 25.44 36.30 -0.46
C GLU A 27 24.52 37.47 -0.06
N VAL A 28 23.20 37.25 -0.07
CA VAL A 28 22.19 38.29 0.19
C VAL A 28 21.48 38.02 1.54
N PRO A 29 21.34 39.01 2.44
CA PRO A 29 20.55 38.86 3.66
C PRO A 29 19.04 38.79 3.35
N TYR A 30 18.23 38.43 4.34
CA TYR A 30 16.77 38.50 4.24
C TYR A 30 16.32 39.97 4.23
N LEU A 31 15.43 40.31 3.30
CA LEU A 31 14.67 41.56 3.10
C LEU A 31 15.28 42.73 2.29
N GLY A 32 14.46 43.19 1.34
CA GLY A 32 14.07 44.60 1.16
C GLY A 32 14.85 45.42 0.14
N GLU A 33 16.17 45.26 0.08
CA GLU A 33 17.04 46.21 -0.64
C GLU A 33 17.35 45.81 -2.09
N TYR A 34 16.91 44.64 -2.53
CA TYR A 34 17.18 44.12 -3.87
C TYR A 34 15.87 43.73 -4.55
N ASN A 35 15.66 44.17 -5.80
CA ASN A 35 14.63 43.62 -6.67
C ASN A 35 15.02 42.18 -7.02
N LEU A 36 14.55 41.23 -6.22
CA LEU A 36 14.83 39.82 -6.42
C LEU A 36 13.88 39.29 -7.50
N VAL A 37 14.46 38.78 -8.59
CA VAL A 37 13.72 37.98 -9.57
C VAL A 37 13.36 36.66 -8.89
N LYS A 38 12.07 36.33 -8.85
CA LYS A 38 11.61 35.03 -8.33
C LYS A 38 12.00 33.92 -9.30
N ILE A 39 12.65 32.88 -8.78
CA ILE A 39 12.95 31.67 -9.53
C ILE A 39 11.75 30.71 -9.58
N PRO A 40 11.59 29.94 -10.67
CA PRO A 40 12.33 30.08 -11.92
C PRO A 40 11.82 31.27 -12.75
N ASP A 41 12.62 31.79 -13.68
CA ASP A 41 12.23 32.92 -14.54
C ASP A 41 10.95 32.63 -15.36
N SER A 42 10.75 31.38 -15.74
CA SER A 42 9.55 30.88 -16.42
C SER A 42 9.08 29.57 -15.78
N LEU A 43 7.75 29.39 -15.67
CA LEU A 43 7.16 28.14 -15.19
C LEU A 43 7.34 26.97 -16.18
N ASN A 44 7.82 27.22 -17.39
CA ASN A 44 8.25 26.16 -18.32
C ASN A 44 9.60 25.54 -17.90
N ASN A 45 10.36 26.20 -17.02
CA ASN A 45 11.67 25.76 -16.55
C ASN A 45 11.63 25.49 -15.05
N LEU A 46 10.91 24.43 -14.65
CA LEU A 46 10.71 24.09 -13.24
C LEU A 46 12.04 23.86 -12.51
N ILE A 47 12.07 24.26 -11.24
CA ILE A 47 13.19 24.01 -10.34
C ILE A 47 13.21 22.51 -10.02
N GLN A 48 14.35 21.87 -10.28
CA GLN A 48 14.48 20.42 -10.11
C GLN A 48 14.47 20.01 -8.63
N HIS A 49 15.17 20.76 -7.78
CA HIS A 49 15.40 20.37 -6.39
C HIS A 49 15.58 21.57 -5.45
N VAL A 50 14.74 21.62 -4.42
CA VAL A 50 14.89 22.50 -3.25
C VAL A 50 15.03 21.64 -1.99
N ASP A 51 16.07 21.87 -1.19
CA ASP A 51 16.33 21.17 0.08
C ASP A 51 16.05 22.10 1.26
N TYR A 52 15.02 21.78 2.03
CA TYR A 52 14.66 22.50 3.24
C TYR A 52 15.56 22.09 4.39
N TRP A 53 16.08 23.12 5.05
CA TRP A 53 17.09 23.01 6.11
C TRP A 53 18.38 22.35 5.62
N GLY A 54 18.61 22.37 4.31
CA GLY A 54 19.84 21.91 3.68
C GLY A 54 21.01 22.88 3.85
N GLU A 55 22.21 22.33 3.85
CA GLU A 55 23.47 23.08 3.94
C GLU A 55 24.37 22.85 2.70
N GLY A 56 23.81 22.28 1.62
CA GLY A 56 24.57 21.67 0.54
C GLY A 56 25.06 20.26 0.90
N ARG A 57 25.86 19.64 0.01
CA ARG A 57 26.43 18.32 0.28
C ARG A 57 27.57 18.44 1.29
N THR A 58 27.38 17.83 2.45
CA THR A 58 28.38 17.74 3.50
C THR A 58 28.76 16.28 3.74
N VAL A 59 30.06 16.01 3.83
CA VAL A 59 30.61 14.69 4.17
C VAL A 59 31.26 14.78 5.54
N SER A 60 30.78 13.97 6.49
CA SER A 60 31.35 13.86 7.84
C SER A 60 31.59 12.40 8.23
N ALA A 61 32.16 12.17 9.41
CA ALA A 61 32.31 10.83 9.97
C ALA A 61 30.96 10.11 10.16
N ASP A 62 29.88 10.86 10.37
CA ASP A 62 28.52 10.34 10.56
C ASP A 62 27.81 10.05 9.23
N GLY A 63 28.50 10.23 8.09
CA GLY A 63 27.98 10.00 6.74
C GLY A 63 27.71 11.28 5.96
N ILE A 64 26.89 11.15 4.92
CA ILE A 64 26.61 12.22 3.95
C ILE A 64 25.26 12.86 4.27
N THR A 65 25.21 14.20 4.22
CA THR A 65 23.96 14.98 4.29
C THR A 65 23.85 15.94 3.12
N GLY A 66 22.62 16.25 2.71
CA GLY A 66 22.34 17.22 1.66
C GLY A 66 22.82 16.84 0.26
N PHE A 67 22.67 17.77 -0.68
CA PHE A 67 22.80 17.50 -2.11
C PHE A 67 23.64 18.56 -2.82
N THR A 68 24.37 18.15 -3.86
CA THR A 68 25.24 19.07 -4.62
C THR A 68 24.47 19.99 -5.56
N ASN A 69 23.28 19.58 -6.02
CA ASN A 69 22.58 20.22 -7.16
C ASN A 69 21.21 20.80 -6.80
N CYS A 70 21.08 21.44 -5.64
CA CYS A 70 19.82 21.99 -5.13
C CYS A 70 19.95 23.47 -4.73
N TYR A 71 18.79 24.11 -4.54
CA TYR A 71 18.69 25.33 -3.73
C TYR A 71 18.44 24.94 -2.27
N ASN A 72 19.08 25.61 -1.32
CA ASN A 72 19.00 25.26 0.10
C ASN A 72 18.19 26.31 0.88
N VAL A 73 17.00 25.96 1.37
CA VAL A 73 16.19 26.86 2.21
C VAL A 73 16.73 26.81 3.63
N HIS A 74 17.16 27.96 4.16
CA HIS A 74 17.70 28.00 5.52
C HIS A 74 17.57 29.37 6.17
N HIS A 75 17.72 29.40 7.50
CA HIS A 75 17.84 30.64 8.27
C HIS A 75 18.90 31.59 7.67
N GLN A 76 18.53 32.86 7.48
CA GLN A 76 19.28 33.92 6.81
C GLN A 76 20.72 34.20 7.31
N TYR A 77 21.07 33.77 8.52
CA TYR A 77 22.41 33.93 9.10
C TYR A 77 23.05 32.60 9.49
N HIS A 78 22.53 31.48 9.00
CA HIS A 78 23.13 30.18 9.24
C HIS A 78 24.36 29.98 8.36
N LEU A 79 25.33 29.25 8.90
CA LEU A 79 26.54 28.80 8.24
C LEU A 79 26.57 27.27 8.28
N VAL A 80 27.29 26.67 7.34
CA VAL A 80 27.45 25.21 7.31
C VAL A 80 27.96 24.71 8.67
N SER A 81 27.26 23.75 9.24
CA SER A 81 27.42 23.33 10.64
C SER A 81 28.50 22.27 10.84
N SER A 82 28.87 21.54 9.78
CA SER A 82 29.73 20.36 9.88
C SER A 82 30.55 20.10 8.62
N GLY A 83 31.43 19.09 8.67
CA GLY A 83 32.28 18.68 7.55
C GLY A 83 33.40 19.69 7.22
N THR A 84 33.99 19.52 6.03
CA THR A 84 35.12 20.35 5.56
C THR A 84 34.72 21.79 5.28
N ASP A 85 33.44 22.03 5.01
CA ASP A 85 32.89 23.34 4.66
C ASP A 85 32.31 24.07 5.88
N ARG A 86 32.55 23.58 7.09
CA ARG A 86 32.09 24.20 8.34
C ARG A 86 32.45 25.69 8.41
N ASP A 87 31.51 26.48 8.92
CA ASP A 87 31.61 27.94 9.09
C ASP A 87 31.69 28.74 7.76
N THR A 88 31.41 28.10 6.62
CA THR A 88 31.22 28.78 5.33
C THR A 88 29.74 29.10 5.09
N LYS A 89 29.47 30.03 4.15
CA LYS A 89 28.09 30.31 3.71
C LYS A 89 27.51 29.11 2.96
N ILE A 90 26.22 28.89 3.13
CA ILE A 90 25.48 27.79 2.49
C ILE A 90 25.42 28.02 0.97
N PRO A 91 25.73 27.02 0.12
CA PRO A 91 25.61 27.13 -1.34
C PRO A 91 24.15 27.24 -1.80
N ASN A 92 23.90 28.08 -2.81
CA ASN A 92 22.57 28.31 -3.41
C ASN A 92 21.46 28.55 -2.38
N ARG A 93 21.74 29.29 -1.31
CA ARG A 93 20.82 29.47 -0.20
C ARG A 93 19.64 30.32 -0.62
N VAL A 94 18.45 29.93 -0.19
CA VAL A 94 17.23 30.75 -0.16
C VAL A 94 16.96 31.12 1.30
N PRO A 95 17.17 32.39 1.69
CA PRO A 95 17.10 32.77 3.10
C PRO A 95 15.66 32.95 3.59
N VAL A 96 15.35 32.39 4.75
CA VAL A 96 14.12 32.66 5.51
C VAL A 96 14.40 33.42 6.79
N ALA A 97 13.38 34.11 7.30
CA ALA A 97 13.48 34.97 8.48
C ALA A 97 13.98 34.21 9.71
N SER A 98 13.39 33.05 9.98
CA SER A 98 13.71 32.19 11.11
C SER A 98 13.30 30.73 10.85
N TYR A 99 13.58 29.82 11.79
CA TYR A 99 13.09 28.44 11.68
C TYR A 99 11.58 28.33 11.85
N THR A 100 10.94 29.26 12.56
CA THR A 100 9.50 29.30 12.82
C THR A 100 8.71 30.14 11.82
N ASP A 101 9.41 30.93 11.01
CA ASP A 101 8.86 31.80 9.97
C ASP A 101 9.57 31.48 8.66
N CYS A 102 9.00 30.48 7.98
CA CYS A 102 9.49 29.93 6.74
C CYS A 102 8.60 30.42 5.60
N ASP A 103 9.03 31.49 4.95
CA ASP A 103 8.38 32.05 3.77
C ASP A 103 9.43 32.29 2.68
N THR A 104 9.34 31.51 1.60
CA THR A 104 10.21 31.67 0.43
C THR A 104 9.52 32.43 -0.70
N SER A 105 8.34 33.02 -0.50
CA SER A 105 7.51 33.62 -1.54
C SER A 105 8.18 34.79 -2.26
N ALA A 106 9.13 35.47 -1.61
CA ALA A 106 9.94 36.51 -2.23
C ALA A 106 10.98 35.97 -3.24
N TYR A 107 11.29 34.68 -3.18
CA TYR A 107 12.37 34.04 -3.93
C TYR A 107 11.87 32.97 -4.89
N ILE A 108 10.89 32.15 -4.49
CA ILE A 108 10.44 30.97 -5.24
C ILE A 108 8.98 31.16 -5.65
N LYS A 109 8.70 31.02 -6.95
CA LYS A 109 7.33 31.03 -7.49
C LYS A 109 6.55 29.81 -7.00
N ASP A 110 5.25 30.00 -6.79
CA ASP A 110 4.33 28.92 -6.47
C ASP A 110 4.34 27.85 -7.56
N ASN A 111 4.05 26.60 -7.20
CA ASN A 111 3.83 25.51 -8.15
C ASN A 111 5.02 25.26 -9.12
N SER A 112 6.26 25.52 -8.69
CA SER A 112 7.42 25.59 -9.58
C SER A 112 8.52 24.56 -9.30
N VAL A 113 8.38 23.74 -8.24
CA VAL A 113 9.43 22.81 -7.79
C VAL A 113 9.02 21.35 -8.00
N ILE A 114 9.88 20.56 -8.63
CA ILE A 114 9.65 19.13 -8.89
C ILE A 114 9.96 18.29 -7.64
N THR A 115 11.14 18.44 -7.04
CA THR A 115 11.51 17.69 -5.84
C THR A 115 11.77 18.65 -4.70
N VAL A 116 11.05 18.49 -3.61
CA VAL A 116 11.38 19.11 -2.33
C VAL A 116 11.93 18.05 -1.40
N THR A 117 13.09 18.28 -0.79
CA THR A 117 13.59 17.44 0.31
C THR A 117 13.54 18.20 1.61
N VAL A 118 13.37 17.48 2.72
CA VAL A 118 13.53 18.03 4.06
C VAL A 118 14.52 17.14 4.79
N THR A 119 15.64 17.73 5.17
CA THR A 119 16.62 17.08 6.03
C THR A 119 16.19 17.34 7.48
N ASP A 120 15.86 16.27 8.22
CA ASP A 120 15.38 16.31 9.62
C ASP A 120 13.94 16.87 9.79
N ALA A 121 12.95 15.98 9.97
CA ALA A 121 11.55 16.37 10.15
C ALA A 121 11.27 17.18 11.40
N SER A 122 12.14 17.17 12.42
CA SER A 122 11.90 17.91 13.68
C SER A 122 11.76 19.42 13.46
N ARG A 123 12.17 19.90 12.28
CA ARG A 123 12.11 21.31 11.86
C ARG A 123 10.88 21.63 11.01
N ILE A 124 9.97 20.68 10.79
CA ILE A 124 8.73 20.94 10.07
C ILE A 124 7.71 21.51 11.06
N ASN A 125 7.34 22.76 10.83
CA ASN A 125 6.26 23.47 11.53
C ASN A 125 5.21 23.94 10.51
N PRO A 126 4.07 24.52 10.97
CA PRO A 126 3.00 24.92 10.07
C PRO A 126 3.40 25.94 8.99
N SER A 127 4.35 26.84 9.26
CA SER A 127 4.85 27.79 8.26
C SER A 127 5.67 27.06 7.19
N CYS A 128 6.59 26.17 7.60
CA CYS A 128 7.39 25.35 6.71
C CYS A 128 6.51 24.46 5.82
N ALA A 129 5.52 23.77 6.40
CA ALA A 129 4.61 22.90 5.66
C ALA A 129 3.80 23.65 4.58
N LYS A 130 3.27 24.83 4.91
CA LYS A 130 2.54 25.67 3.97
C LYS A 130 3.43 26.15 2.82
N ASP A 131 4.66 26.53 3.11
CA ASP A 131 5.60 27.01 2.11
C ASP A 131 6.06 25.87 1.16
N ILE A 132 6.37 24.69 1.72
CA ILE A 132 6.65 23.47 0.92
C ILE A 132 5.46 23.16 0.00
N ALA A 133 4.25 23.13 0.54
CA ALA A 133 3.03 22.87 -0.24
C ALA A 133 2.76 23.95 -1.29
N ARG A 134 3.12 25.21 -1.03
CA ARG A 134 2.98 26.31 -2.00
C ARG A 134 3.89 26.13 -3.22
N ILE A 135 5.16 25.76 -3.01
CA ILE A 135 6.16 25.70 -4.08
C ILE A 135 6.14 24.39 -4.87
N VAL A 136 5.77 23.27 -4.24
CA VAL A 136 5.76 21.96 -4.89
C VAL A 136 4.78 21.95 -6.06
N ASN A 137 5.21 21.38 -7.19
CA ASN A 137 4.41 21.36 -8.40
C ASN A 137 3.21 20.42 -8.29
N ASN A 138 2.07 20.84 -8.83
CA ASN A 138 0.79 20.16 -8.74
C ASN A 138 0.75 18.89 -9.59
N ASP A 139 1.54 18.83 -10.67
CA ASP A 139 1.48 17.74 -11.65
C ASP A 139 2.65 16.77 -11.48
N LEU A 140 3.85 17.31 -11.27
CA LEU A 140 5.12 16.55 -11.25
C LEU A 140 5.79 16.51 -9.87
N GLY A 141 5.26 17.27 -8.91
CA GLY A 141 5.92 17.48 -7.63
C GLY A 141 5.96 16.24 -6.76
N LYS A 142 7.03 16.08 -5.97
CA LYS A 142 7.17 15.12 -4.87
C LYS A 142 7.91 15.75 -3.71
N VAL A 143 7.67 15.24 -2.49
CA VAL A 143 8.39 15.68 -1.28
C VAL A 143 9.02 14.48 -0.61
N VAL A 144 10.29 14.56 -0.19
CA VAL A 144 10.98 13.49 0.56
C VAL A 144 11.46 14.05 1.89
N VAL A 145 11.08 13.39 2.98
CA VAL A 145 11.49 13.77 4.34
C VAL A 145 12.38 12.67 4.89
N TYR A 146 13.63 12.99 5.23
CA TYR A 146 14.61 12.01 5.70
C TYR A 146 14.70 11.94 7.23
N GLY A 147 15.00 10.74 7.73
CA GLY A 147 15.26 10.47 9.14
C GLY A 147 14.00 10.55 9.99
N SER A 148 12.87 10.08 9.47
CA SER A 148 11.55 10.28 10.08
C SER A 148 10.66 9.07 9.90
N GLU A 149 9.78 8.85 10.88
CA GLU A 149 8.75 7.81 10.88
C GLU A 149 7.39 8.44 10.61
N THR A 150 6.47 7.70 10.00
CA THR A 150 5.17 8.24 9.52
C THR A 150 4.31 8.89 10.59
N ASP A 151 4.52 8.56 11.85
CA ASP A 151 3.61 8.89 12.94
C ASP A 151 4.07 10.11 13.76
N SER A 152 5.10 10.83 13.30
CA SER A 152 5.56 12.06 13.97
C SER A 152 4.57 13.21 13.76
N GLY A 153 4.37 14.03 14.80
CA GLY A 153 3.47 15.18 14.75
C GLY A 153 3.86 16.18 13.66
N GLU A 154 5.15 16.31 13.38
CA GLU A 154 5.70 17.18 12.35
C GLU A 154 5.35 16.69 10.94
N LEU A 155 5.40 15.38 10.70
CA LEU A 155 4.99 14.80 9.42
C LEU A 155 3.48 14.91 9.19
N LEU A 156 2.66 14.79 10.23
CA LEU A 156 1.22 15.02 10.14
C LEU A 156 0.90 16.46 9.71
N ILE A 157 1.64 17.45 10.24
CA ILE A 157 1.49 18.86 9.83
C ILE A 157 1.77 19.02 8.33
N LEU A 158 2.83 18.38 7.82
CA LEU A 158 3.15 18.40 6.39
C LEU A 158 2.11 17.66 5.54
N ALA A 159 1.69 16.48 5.99
CA ALA A 159 0.73 15.64 5.29
C ALA A 159 -0.57 16.41 5.02
N VAL A 160 -1.12 17.11 6.02
CA VAL A 160 -2.35 17.90 5.88
C VAL A 160 -2.25 18.97 4.79
N GLU A 161 -1.09 19.63 4.63
CA GLU A 161 -0.91 20.64 3.58
C GLU A 161 -0.66 20.01 2.20
N LEU A 162 0.08 18.89 2.15
CA LEU A 162 0.38 18.18 0.91
C LEU A 162 -0.81 17.39 0.35
N GLU A 163 -1.72 16.91 1.19
CA GLU A 163 -2.95 16.24 0.77
C GLU A 163 -3.83 17.17 -0.08
N LYS A 164 -3.85 18.48 0.24
CA LYS A 164 -4.53 19.51 -0.57
C LYS A 164 -3.95 19.61 -1.99
N LYS A 165 -2.75 19.07 -2.21
CA LYS A 165 -2.03 18.98 -3.47
C LYS A 165 -2.04 17.57 -4.08
N GLY A 166 -2.82 16.65 -3.53
CA GLY A 166 -2.90 15.26 -3.97
C GLY A 166 -1.59 14.49 -3.78
N LEU A 167 -0.83 14.83 -2.72
CA LEU A 167 0.43 14.19 -2.37
C LEU A 167 0.28 13.41 -1.07
N TYR A 168 0.65 12.13 -1.08
CA TYR A 168 0.35 11.18 -0.02
C TYR A 168 1.58 10.45 0.50
N ALA A 169 1.66 10.29 1.82
CA ALA A 169 2.78 9.67 2.49
C ALA A 169 2.97 8.20 2.06
N CYS A 170 4.16 7.89 1.55
CA CYS A 170 4.62 6.57 1.13
C CYS A 170 5.97 6.30 1.84
N PRO A 171 5.96 5.69 3.04
CA PRO A 171 7.18 5.43 3.81
C PRO A 171 8.16 4.53 3.06
N ASN A 172 9.43 4.90 3.06
CA ASN A 172 10.51 4.15 2.42
C ASN A 172 10.27 3.80 0.95
N ALA A 173 9.48 4.60 0.23
CA ALA A 173 9.31 4.44 -1.22
C ALA A 173 10.66 4.58 -1.94
N ASP A 174 10.87 3.78 -3.00
CA ASP A 174 12.13 3.79 -3.74
C ASP A 174 12.51 5.20 -4.22
N LEU A 175 13.74 5.60 -3.91
CA LEU A 175 14.28 6.90 -4.29
C LEU A 175 15.11 6.78 -5.57
N THR A 176 15.14 7.86 -6.35
CA THR A 176 16.06 7.99 -7.48
C THR A 176 17.50 8.08 -6.99
N LYS A 177 18.47 7.69 -7.82
CA LYS A 177 19.89 7.57 -7.43
C LYS A 177 20.48 8.86 -6.84
N ASP A 178 20.03 10.02 -7.30
CA ASP A 178 20.40 11.35 -6.82
C ASP A 178 19.88 11.68 -5.42
N LEU A 179 18.84 10.98 -4.97
CA LEU A 179 18.22 11.10 -3.65
C LEU A 179 18.71 10.02 -2.66
N GLN A 180 19.54 9.09 -3.10
CA GLN A 180 20.07 8.00 -2.27
C GLN A 180 21.42 8.33 -1.62
N GLY A 181 21.83 7.51 -0.65
CA GLY A 181 23.17 7.54 -0.07
C GLY A 181 23.40 8.61 1.00
N LEU A 182 22.33 9.21 1.51
CA LEU A 182 22.39 10.02 2.73
C LEU A 182 22.50 9.12 3.96
N LYS A 183 22.96 9.68 5.09
CA LYS A 183 23.15 8.96 6.35
C LYS A 183 21.86 8.45 7.02
N PHE A 184 20.69 8.74 6.45
CA PHE A 184 19.40 8.42 7.04
C PHE A 184 18.94 7.04 6.57
N ASN A 185 18.50 6.20 7.51
CA ASN A 185 18.04 4.84 7.23
C ASN A 185 16.54 4.74 6.95
N SER A 186 15.81 5.86 7.09
CA SER A 186 14.38 5.94 6.85
C SER A 186 14.03 7.26 6.17
N HIS A 187 12.93 7.24 5.43
CA HIS A 187 12.35 8.44 4.84
C HIS A 187 10.86 8.23 4.58
N VAL A 188 10.14 9.35 4.44
CA VAL A 188 8.75 9.36 3.94
C VAL A 188 8.72 10.15 2.66
N THR A 189 8.26 9.53 1.58
CA THR A 189 8.06 10.21 0.30
C THR A 189 6.58 10.51 0.12
N PHE A 190 6.24 11.77 -0.10
CA PHE A 190 4.91 12.18 -0.51
C PHE A 190 4.83 12.12 -2.04
N LEU A 191 3.99 11.22 -2.53
CA LEU A 191 3.82 10.87 -3.94
C LEU A 191 2.42 11.23 -4.43
N LYS A 192 2.27 11.45 -5.75
CA LYS A 192 0.96 11.67 -6.36
C LYS A 192 0.16 10.37 -6.40
N THR A 193 -1.15 10.49 -6.62
CA THR A 193 -2.11 9.37 -6.64
C THR A 193 -1.62 8.14 -7.41
N LEU A 194 -1.10 8.33 -8.63
CA LEU A 194 -0.67 7.22 -9.49
C LEU A 194 0.54 6.50 -8.91
N GLU A 195 1.56 7.23 -8.48
CA GLU A 195 2.77 6.69 -7.85
C GLU A 195 2.47 6.05 -6.50
N SER A 196 1.60 6.65 -5.68
CA SER A 196 1.12 6.06 -4.41
C SER A 196 0.38 4.75 -4.65
N SER A 197 -0.48 4.68 -5.67
CA SER A 197 -1.20 3.46 -6.04
C SER A 197 -0.24 2.35 -6.49
N LYS A 198 0.75 2.69 -7.33
CA LYS A 198 1.83 1.77 -7.74
C LYS A 198 2.65 1.30 -6.55
N TYR A 199 3.02 2.21 -5.65
CA TYR A 199 3.79 1.92 -4.45
C TYR A 199 3.03 0.93 -3.54
N LEU A 200 1.74 1.16 -3.27
CA LEU A 200 0.94 0.26 -2.46
C LEU A 200 0.76 -1.11 -3.15
N TYR A 201 0.41 -1.12 -4.44
CA TYR A 201 0.25 -2.35 -5.22
C TYR A 201 1.52 -3.21 -5.21
N ASN A 202 2.69 -2.59 -5.46
CA ASN A 202 3.98 -3.29 -5.48
C ASN A 202 4.36 -3.85 -4.12
N ASN A 203 4.11 -3.13 -3.02
CA ASN A 203 4.38 -3.68 -1.69
C ASN A 203 3.51 -4.89 -1.38
N ILE A 204 2.25 -4.89 -1.83
CA ILE A 204 1.34 -6.03 -1.65
C ILE A 204 1.79 -7.24 -2.48
N THR A 205 2.10 -7.04 -3.77
CA THR A 205 2.47 -8.14 -4.67
C THR A 205 3.87 -8.70 -4.40
N ASN A 206 4.78 -7.90 -3.83
CA ASN A 206 6.10 -8.35 -3.39
C ASN A 206 6.12 -8.86 -1.94
N PHE A 207 4.96 -9.04 -1.30
CA PHE A 207 4.83 -9.54 0.07
C PHE A 207 5.45 -8.66 1.17
N ASN A 208 5.67 -7.37 0.88
CA ASN A 208 6.15 -6.36 1.82
C ASN A 208 4.99 -5.81 2.69
N TYR A 209 4.29 -6.71 3.39
CA TYR A 209 3.04 -6.35 4.08
C TYR A 209 3.21 -5.32 5.19
N ALA A 210 4.37 -5.25 5.85
CA ALA A 210 4.62 -4.23 6.87
C ALA A 210 4.49 -2.82 6.27
N TYR A 211 5.16 -2.57 5.13
CA TYR A 211 5.07 -1.30 4.43
C TYR A 211 3.69 -1.08 3.79
N ALA A 212 3.05 -2.14 3.30
CA ALA A 212 1.69 -2.03 2.77
C ALA A 212 0.70 -1.59 3.86
N ILE A 213 0.75 -2.18 5.07
CA ILE A 213 -0.14 -1.82 6.18
C ILE A 213 0.07 -0.35 6.57
N THR A 214 1.31 0.08 6.80
CA THR A 214 1.60 1.48 7.17
C THR A 214 1.11 2.46 6.11
N ALA A 215 1.39 2.16 4.83
CA ALA A 215 0.92 3.00 3.72
C ALA A 215 -0.61 3.07 3.66
N THR A 216 -1.29 1.94 3.83
CA THR A 216 -2.75 1.88 3.85
C THR A 216 -3.34 2.69 4.99
N GLN A 217 -2.77 2.61 6.20
CA GLN A 217 -3.21 3.43 7.33
C GLN A 217 -3.04 4.92 7.04
N SER A 218 -1.92 5.33 6.43
CA SER A 218 -1.72 6.73 6.01
C SER A 218 -2.71 7.17 4.92
N LEU A 219 -3.19 6.26 4.08
CA LEU A 219 -4.10 6.54 2.97
C LEU A 219 -5.60 6.41 3.33
N ALA A 220 -5.93 5.75 4.45
CA ALA A 220 -7.30 5.36 4.79
C ALA A 220 -8.28 6.53 4.96
N ASN A 221 -7.80 7.65 5.51
CA ASN A 221 -8.61 8.84 5.73
C ASN A 221 -8.55 9.83 4.57
N VAL A 222 -7.70 9.56 3.58
CA VAL A 222 -7.38 10.53 2.54
C VAL A 222 -8.20 10.26 1.28
N ALA A 223 -8.83 11.30 0.74
CA ALA A 223 -9.68 11.21 -0.46
C ALA A 223 -10.71 10.07 -0.40
N ASP A 224 -11.29 9.85 0.80
CA ASP A 224 -12.22 8.77 1.11
C ASP A 224 -11.73 7.35 0.71
N GLY A 225 -10.42 7.13 0.75
CA GLY A 225 -9.77 5.86 0.42
C GLY A 225 -9.85 5.46 -1.05
N HIS A 226 -10.00 6.43 -1.97
CA HIS A 226 -9.99 6.18 -3.41
C HIS A 226 -8.80 5.32 -3.87
N ILE A 227 -7.58 5.62 -3.40
CA ILE A 227 -6.36 4.87 -3.76
C ILE A 227 -6.47 3.41 -3.30
N ILE A 228 -7.00 3.16 -2.11
CA ILE A 228 -7.18 1.80 -1.58
C ILE A 228 -8.18 1.04 -2.45
N ASN A 229 -9.29 1.67 -2.83
CA ASN A 229 -10.32 1.06 -3.68
C ASN A 229 -9.79 0.74 -5.09
N GLU A 230 -8.99 1.63 -5.68
CA GLU A 230 -8.36 1.42 -6.99
C GLU A 230 -7.36 0.26 -6.94
N VAL A 231 -6.49 0.24 -5.93
CA VAL A 231 -5.52 -0.85 -5.74
C VAL A 231 -6.23 -2.17 -5.47
N LEU A 232 -7.28 -2.19 -4.64
CA LEU A 232 -8.05 -3.39 -4.37
C LEU A 232 -8.71 -3.95 -5.64
N THR A 233 -9.34 -3.08 -6.44
CA THR A 233 -9.95 -3.47 -7.71
C THR A 233 -8.91 -4.08 -8.64
N LYS A 234 -7.73 -3.45 -8.74
CA LYS A 234 -6.62 -3.97 -9.53
C LYS A 234 -6.11 -5.32 -9.00
N LEU A 235 -5.98 -5.48 -7.68
CA LEU A 235 -5.54 -6.73 -7.07
C LEU A 235 -6.54 -7.87 -7.33
N ILE A 236 -7.84 -7.62 -7.22
CA ILE A 236 -8.88 -8.62 -7.50
C ILE A 236 -8.77 -9.10 -8.97
N ASN A 237 -8.47 -8.20 -9.91
CA ASN A 237 -8.37 -8.57 -11.33
C ASN A 237 -7.03 -9.23 -11.70
N ASP A 238 -5.91 -8.70 -11.21
CA ASP A 238 -4.58 -9.05 -11.71
C ASP A 238 -3.81 -10.01 -10.77
N ALA A 239 -4.12 -10.00 -9.47
CA ALA A 239 -3.40 -10.76 -8.44
C ALA A 239 -4.34 -11.19 -7.29
N PRO A 240 -5.41 -11.96 -7.58
CA PRO A 240 -6.51 -12.19 -6.65
C PRO A 240 -6.09 -12.83 -5.32
N ARG A 241 -5.09 -13.72 -5.36
CA ARG A 241 -4.51 -14.33 -4.14
C ARG A 241 -3.82 -13.31 -3.23
N SER A 242 -3.18 -12.31 -3.81
CA SER A 242 -2.57 -11.21 -3.07
C SER A 242 -3.63 -10.31 -2.45
N ALA A 243 -4.80 -10.13 -3.10
CA ALA A 243 -5.94 -9.42 -2.50
C ALA A 243 -6.41 -10.07 -1.18
N MET A 244 -6.55 -11.40 -1.17
CA MET A 244 -6.91 -12.15 0.04
C MET A 244 -5.84 -12.04 1.13
N SER A 245 -4.57 -12.18 0.75
CA SER A 245 -3.46 -12.12 1.70
C SER A 245 -3.29 -10.73 2.30
N TYR A 246 -3.49 -9.70 1.49
CA TYR A 246 -3.53 -8.30 1.92
C TYR A 246 -4.66 -8.02 2.91
N ALA A 247 -5.89 -8.45 2.61
CA ALA A 247 -7.02 -8.31 3.52
C ALA A 247 -6.75 -8.99 4.87
N CYS A 248 -6.23 -10.23 4.85
CA CYS A 248 -5.84 -10.96 6.05
C CYS A 248 -4.78 -10.21 6.87
N LYS A 249 -3.77 -9.63 6.22
CA LYS A 249 -2.73 -8.85 6.89
C LYS A 249 -3.21 -7.55 7.49
N LEU A 250 -4.12 -6.83 6.83
CA LEU A 250 -4.76 -5.66 7.43
C LEU A 250 -5.60 -6.04 8.66
N TRP A 251 -6.36 -7.14 8.56
CA TRP A 251 -7.21 -7.63 9.65
C TRP A 251 -6.41 -8.01 10.90
N GLN A 252 -5.27 -8.67 10.71
CA GLN A 252 -4.36 -9.06 11.81
C GLN A 252 -3.45 -7.90 12.26
N GLY A 253 -3.15 -6.95 11.38
CA GLY A 253 -2.17 -5.88 11.58
C GLY A 253 -2.74 -4.59 12.18
N GLY A 254 -3.95 -4.62 12.76
CA GLY A 254 -4.56 -3.45 13.41
C GLY A 254 -5.22 -2.45 12.46
N ALA A 255 -5.48 -2.83 11.20
CA ALA A 255 -6.18 -2.02 10.20
C ALA A 255 -7.51 -2.67 9.77
N ARG A 256 -8.23 -3.27 10.74
CA ARG A 256 -9.51 -3.95 10.51
C ARG A 256 -10.61 -3.01 10.00
N ASP A 257 -10.61 -1.78 10.49
CA ASP A 257 -11.50 -0.70 10.06
C ASP A 257 -11.40 -0.43 8.56
N VAL A 258 -10.19 -0.46 7.99
CA VAL A 258 -9.96 -0.31 6.56
C VAL A 258 -10.62 -1.46 5.78
N VAL A 259 -10.48 -2.70 6.26
CA VAL A 259 -11.14 -3.86 5.64
C VAL A 259 -12.66 -3.68 5.67
N CYS A 260 -13.21 -3.25 6.82
CA CYS A 260 -14.63 -3.03 6.97
C CYS A 260 -15.19 -1.92 6.07
N LYS A 261 -14.39 -0.87 5.80
CA LYS A 261 -14.82 0.29 5.00
C LYS A 261 -14.63 0.08 3.48
N HIS A 262 -13.53 -0.54 3.06
CA HIS A 262 -13.09 -0.54 1.66
C HIS A 262 -13.22 -1.89 0.96
N PHE A 263 -13.25 -2.99 1.70
CA PHE A 263 -13.32 -4.32 1.08
C PHE A 263 -14.78 -4.76 0.95
N PRO A 264 -15.11 -5.54 -0.10
CA PRO A 264 -16.42 -6.16 -0.19
C PRO A 264 -16.75 -6.99 1.05
N GLU A 265 -18.00 -6.93 1.50
CA GLU A 265 -18.50 -7.56 2.72
C GLU A 265 -18.07 -9.04 2.90
N PRO A 266 -18.03 -9.91 1.87
CA PRO A 266 -17.59 -11.30 2.04
C PRO A 266 -16.18 -11.45 2.62
N PHE A 267 -15.26 -10.51 2.36
CA PHE A 267 -13.93 -10.54 2.97
C PHE A 267 -14.01 -10.46 4.50
N GLN A 268 -14.94 -9.67 5.03
CA GLN A 268 -15.11 -9.48 6.47
C GLN A 268 -15.60 -10.77 7.12
N HIS A 269 -16.63 -11.41 6.55
CA HIS A 269 -17.14 -12.68 7.07
C HIS A 269 -16.11 -13.79 7.05
N ILE A 270 -15.33 -13.88 5.96
CA ILE A 270 -14.25 -14.85 5.82
C ILE A 270 -13.19 -14.64 6.91
N LEU A 271 -12.73 -13.40 7.11
CA LEU A 271 -11.65 -13.09 8.05
C LEU A 271 -12.08 -13.06 9.52
N ASN A 272 -13.37 -12.83 9.79
CA ASN A 272 -13.96 -12.94 11.13
C ASN A 272 -14.32 -14.40 11.48
N GLU A 273 -14.20 -15.33 10.53
CA GLU A 273 -14.65 -16.72 10.66
C GLU A 273 -16.14 -16.84 11.06
N ASP A 274 -16.94 -15.93 10.51
CA ASP A 274 -18.39 -15.94 10.63
C ASP A 274 -18.98 -17.18 9.95
N PRO A 275 -20.12 -17.70 10.44
CA PRO A 275 -20.94 -18.62 9.66
C PRO A 275 -21.33 -17.99 8.31
N VAL A 276 -21.04 -18.69 7.23
CA VAL A 276 -21.34 -18.28 5.85
C VAL A 276 -22.01 -19.40 5.07
N THR A 277 -22.78 -19.00 4.05
CA THR A 277 -23.17 -19.89 2.95
C THR A 277 -22.15 -19.78 1.82
N ILE A 278 -21.86 -20.90 1.16
CA ILE A 278 -20.97 -20.97 -0.02
C ILE A 278 -21.80 -21.54 -1.16
N ALA A 279 -22.29 -20.68 -2.07
CA ALA A 279 -23.21 -21.07 -3.12
C ALA A 279 -22.58 -21.01 -4.50
N ASN A 280 -22.83 -22.03 -5.32
CA ASN A 280 -22.31 -22.05 -6.69
C ASN A 280 -22.99 -20.98 -7.54
N PHE A 281 -22.22 -20.18 -8.27
CA PHE A 281 -22.76 -19.05 -9.04
C PHE A 281 -23.68 -19.50 -10.18
N LYS A 282 -23.33 -20.57 -10.91
CA LYS A 282 -24.13 -21.09 -12.03
C LYS A 282 -25.46 -21.67 -11.57
N PHE A 283 -25.43 -22.55 -10.58
CA PHE A 283 -26.60 -23.34 -10.18
C PHE A 283 -27.37 -22.76 -9.00
N ARG A 284 -26.80 -21.76 -8.30
CA ARG A 284 -27.35 -21.16 -7.07
C ARG A 284 -27.57 -22.16 -5.93
N GLN A 285 -26.84 -23.28 -5.96
CA GLN A 285 -26.95 -24.33 -4.95
C GLN A 285 -25.88 -24.12 -3.88
N PRO A 286 -26.25 -23.97 -2.59
CA PRO A 286 -25.32 -23.87 -1.48
C PRO A 286 -24.64 -25.21 -1.20
N LEU A 287 -23.38 -25.15 -0.77
CA LEU A 287 -22.60 -26.32 -0.43
C LEU A 287 -23.12 -26.98 0.86
N LYS A 288 -23.23 -28.31 0.87
CA LYS A 288 -23.54 -29.12 2.05
C LYS A 288 -22.71 -30.39 2.10
N LEU A 289 -22.78 -31.09 3.24
CA LEU A 289 -22.33 -32.47 3.38
C LEU A 289 -23.51 -33.44 3.43
N ASP A 290 -23.27 -34.64 2.94
CA ASP A 290 -24.23 -35.74 2.93
C ASP A 290 -24.57 -36.21 4.36
N ALA A 291 -25.80 -36.69 4.56
CA ALA A 291 -26.25 -37.28 5.81
C ALA A 291 -25.66 -38.69 6.05
N ASN A 292 -25.20 -39.37 5.00
CA ASN A 292 -24.53 -40.66 5.11
C ASN A 292 -23.01 -40.51 5.17
N LYS A 293 -22.36 -41.49 5.81
CA LYS A 293 -20.91 -41.59 5.89
C LYS A 293 -20.41 -42.79 5.11
N ASP A 294 -19.21 -42.70 4.56
CA ASP A 294 -18.52 -43.82 3.92
C ASP A 294 -17.79 -44.71 4.94
N SER A 295 -17.03 -45.70 4.45
CA SER A 295 -16.24 -46.61 5.29
C SER A 295 -15.08 -45.93 6.04
N TYR A 296 -14.69 -44.73 5.63
CA TYR A 296 -13.67 -43.91 6.28
C TYR A 296 -14.26 -42.87 7.23
N ASN A 297 -15.59 -42.92 7.47
CA ASN A 297 -16.34 -41.99 8.30
C ASN A 297 -16.37 -40.56 7.72
N ASP A 298 -16.14 -40.43 6.41
CA ASP A 298 -16.22 -39.18 5.64
C ASP A 298 -17.60 -39.00 5.02
N ARG A 299 -17.98 -37.76 4.72
CA ARG A 299 -19.27 -37.41 4.09
C ARG A 299 -19.05 -36.84 2.70
N LEU A 300 -19.81 -37.28 1.70
CA LEU A 300 -19.70 -36.72 0.35
C LEU A 300 -20.19 -35.27 0.33
N ALA A 301 -19.55 -34.39 -0.44
CA ALA A 301 -19.95 -32.99 -0.56
C ALA A 301 -20.82 -32.74 -1.79
N TRP A 302 -21.82 -31.88 -1.62
CA TRP A 302 -22.90 -31.66 -2.60
C TRP A 302 -23.32 -30.19 -2.67
N GLY A 303 -23.82 -29.76 -3.82
CA GLY A 303 -24.68 -28.58 -3.95
C GLY A 303 -26.12 -28.95 -3.64
N ASP A 304 -26.72 -28.27 -2.67
CA ASP A 304 -28.09 -28.51 -2.21
C ASP A 304 -29.13 -27.87 -3.13
N ASN A 305 -30.11 -28.66 -3.57
CA ASN A 305 -31.24 -28.16 -4.33
C ASN A 305 -32.35 -27.58 -3.45
N ALA A 306 -32.42 -27.96 -2.17
CA ALA A 306 -33.49 -27.54 -1.26
C ALA A 306 -33.47 -26.03 -0.97
N CYS A 307 -32.33 -25.36 -1.21
CA CYS A 307 -32.14 -23.91 -1.10
C CYS A 307 -32.52 -23.29 0.27
N ASP A 308 -32.65 -24.08 1.35
CA ASP A 308 -32.83 -23.53 2.70
C ASP A 308 -31.50 -22.99 3.23
N LEU A 309 -31.22 -21.74 2.88
CA LEU A 309 -30.00 -21.03 3.28
C LEU A 309 -29.88 -20.85 4.79
N SER A 310 -30.97 -21.00 5.55
CA SER A 310 -30.96 -20.90 7.02
C SER A 310 -30.65 -22.23 7.71
N SER A 311 -30.49 -23.31 6.96
CA SER A 311 -30.16 -24.63 7.52
C SER A 311 -28.70 -24.69 7.95
N LYS A 312 -28.41 -25.28 9.11
CA LYS A 312 -27.02 -25.52 9.54
C LYS A 312 -26.24 -26.38 8.54
N ARG A 313 -26.94 -27.24 7.78
CA ARG A 313 -26.33 -28.15 6.78
C ARG A 313 -25.52 -27.41 5.72
N VAL A 314 -25.92 -26.17 5.39
CA VAL A 314 -25.26 -25.31 4.41
C VAL A 314 -24.40 -24.22 5.04
N SER A 315 -24.18 -24.28 6.35
CA SER A 315 -23.40 -23.32 7.12
C SER A 315 -21.94 -23.76 7.22
N TRP A 316 -21.03 -22.87 6.79
CA TRP A 316 -19.60 -23.09 6.74
C TRP A 316 -18.84 -21.98 7.46
N LYS A 317 -17.58 -22.24 7.84
CA LYS A 317 -16.59 -21.23 8.21
C LYS A 317 -15.33 -21.41 7.37
N LEU A 318 -14.68 -20.30 7.04
CA LEU A 318 -13.37 -20.32 6.38
C LEU A 318 -12.30 -19.97 7.43
N ILE A 319 -11.61 -21.00 7.92
CA ILE A 319 -10.58 -20.82 8.94
C ILE A 319 -9.27 -20.45 8.27
N SER A 320 -8.74 -19.28 8.60
CA SER A 320 -7.54 -18.74 7.94
C SER A 320 -6.25 -19.39 8.46
N ILE A 321 -5.32 -19.68 7.54
CA ILE A 321 -3.99 -20.23 7.83
C ILE A 321 -2.98 -19.39 7.08
N TRP A 322 -2.10 -18.72 7.82
CA TRP A 322 -0.99 -17.97 7.27
C TRP A 322 0.24 -18.87 7.12
N ASP A 323 0.76 -19.01 5.90
CA ASP A 323 1.97 -19.78 5.60
C ASP A 323 2.70 -19.17 4.41
N ASN A 324 4.03 -19.07 4.48
CA ASN A 324 4.88 -18.56 3.39
C ASN A 324 4.36 -17.28 2.70
N ASN A 325 4.00 -16.27 3.49
CA ASN A 325 3.49 -14.97 3.03
C ASN A 325 2.17 -14.98 2.26
N VAL A 326 1.44 -16.09 2.27
CA VAL A 326 0.12 -16.21 1.67
C VAL A 326 -0.90 -16.74 2.67
N VAL A 327 -2.15 -16.32 2.50
CA VAL A 327 -3.27 -16.89 3.26
C VAL A 327 -3.85 -18.09 2.50
N THR A 328 -4.10 -19.16 3.24
CA THR A 328 -4.92 -20.31 2.82
C THR A 328 -6.04 -20.53 3.83
N PHE A 329 -7.00 -21.37 3.49
CA PHE A 329 -8.21 -21.56 4.27
C PHE A 329 -8.53 -23.06 4.42
N LYS A 330 -9.10 -23.42 5.56
CA LYS A 330 -9.85 -24.66 5.75
C LYS A 330 -11.35 -24.32 5.70
N LEU A 331 -12.10 -25.05 4.90
CA LEU A 331 -13.56 -24.91 4.84
C LEU A 331 -14.18 -25.89 5.83
N TYR A 332 -14.76 -25.37 6.91
CA TYR A 332 -15.34 -26.12 8.01
C TYR A 332 -16.86 -26.10 7.94
N ASN A 333 -17.50 -27.27 7.83
CA ASN A 333 -18.95 -27.39 7.90
C ASN A 333 -19.40 -27.42 9.37
N ILE A 334 -20.30 -26.51 9.75
CA ILE A 334 -20.75 -26.33 11.14
C ILE A 334 -21.68 -27.46 11.59
N ASP A 335 -22.50 -28.01 10.70
CA ASP A 335 -23.47 -29.06 11.06
C ASP A 335 -22.81 -30.40 11.39
N CYS A 336 -21.80 -30.77 10.60
CA CYS A 336 -21.14 -32.07 10.70
C CYS A 336 -19.81 -32.05 11.47
N ASP A 337 -19.33 -30.87 11.87
CA ASP A 337 -18.00 -30.65 12.46
C ASP A 337 -16.86 -31.27 11.62
N MET A 338 -16.86 -30.97 10.31
CA MET A 338 -15.96 -31.60 9.34
C MET A 338 -15.32 -30.57 8.41
N TYR A 339 -14.10 -30.88 7.96
CA TYR A 339 -13.35 -30.09 7.00
C TYR A 339 -13.47 -30.64 5.59
N LEU A 340 -13.69 -29.75 4.62
CA LEU A 340 -13.68 -30.10 3.20
C LEU A 340 -12.28 -30.57 2.77
N LYS A 341 -12.23 -31.61 1.95
CA LYS A 341 -11.04 -32.09 1.24
C LYS A 341 -11.39 -32.55 -0.16
N LEU A 342 -10.37 -32.65 -1.01
CA LEU A 342 -10.45 -33.42 -2.26
C LEU A 342 -9.92 -34.84 -2.07
N ASP A 343 -10.48 -35.78 -2.82
CA ASP A 343 -10.05 -37.16 -2.88
C ASP A 343 -8.63 -37.31 -3.45
N ALA A 344 -7.89 -38.32 -2.98
CA ALA A 344 -6.59 -38.68 -3.53
C ALA A 344 -6.71 -39.37 -4.89
N ASN A 345 -7.88 -39.94 -5.20
CA ASN A 345 -8.17 -40.56 -6.49
C ASN A 345 -8.88 -39.58 -7.44
N VAL A 346 -8.66 -39.78 -8.73
CA VAL A 346 -9.35 -39.06 -9.82
C VAL A 346 -10.32 -39.99 -10.53
N ASP A 347 -11.32 -39.41 -11.18
CA ASP A 347 -12.14 -40.11 -12.15
C ASP A 347 -11.48 -40.17 -13.55
N ASN A 348 -12.22 -40.66 -14.54
CA ASN A 348 -11.74 -40.83 -15.91
C ASN A 348 -11.41 -39.53 -16.64
N ILE A 349 -11.84 -38.37 -16.12
CA ILE A 349 -11.54 -37.04 -16.69
C ILE A 349 -10.63 -36.21 -15.79
N GLY A 350 -10.07 -36.81 -14.73
CA GLY A 350 -9.14 -36.16 -13.82
C GLY A 350 -9.81 -35.43 -12.66
N ASP A 351 -11.14 -35.43 -12.57
CA ASP A 351 -11.86 -34.76 -11.49
C ASP A 351 -11.75 -35.55 -10.18
N ARG A 352 -11.69 -34.85 -9.05
CA ARG A 352 -11.59 -35.45 -7.70
C ARG A 352 -12.87 -35.23 -6.93
N LYS A 353 -13.44 -36.27 -6.31
CA LYS A 353 -14.59 -36.09 -5.42
C LYS A 353 -14.22 -35.20 -4.24
N ALA A 354 -15.16 -34.39 -3.79
CA ALA A 354 -14.99 -33.60 -2.57
C ALA A 354 -15.70 -34.27 -1.39
N TRP A 355 -15.04 -34.28 -0.24
CA TRP A 355 -15.49 -34.96 0.97
C TRP A 355 -15.35 -34.06 2.19
N GLY A 356 -16.21 -34.23 3.18
CA GLY A 356 -16.03 -33.72 4.54
C GLY A 356 -15.38 -34.79 5.42
N SER A 357 -14.38 -34.41 6.21
CA SER A 357 -13.65 -35.33 7.10
C SER A 357 -13.23 -34.66 8.41
N TYR A 358 -13.06 -35.44 9.48
CA TYR A 358 -12.65 -34.92 10.79
C TYR A 358 -11.16 -34.51 10.85
N ASN A 359 -10.27 -35.29 10.24
CA ASN A 359 -8.86 -34.93 10.13
C ASN A 359 -8.69 -33.80 9.11
N SER A 360 -7.81 -32.83 9.37
CA SER A 360 -7.51 -31.73 8.43
C SER A 360 -6.02 -31.37 8.34
N ASN A 361 -5.14 -32.33 8.64
CA ASN A 361 -3.69 -32.10 8.68
C ASN A 361 -2.99 -32.23 7.32
N GLU A 362 -3.73 -32.56 6.27
CA GLU A 362 -3.17 -32.77 4.94
C GLU A 362 -3.36 -31.52 4.06
N THR A 363 -2.47 -31.30 3.10
CA THR A 363 -2.56 -30.16 2.17
C THR A 363 -3.84 -30.20 1.32
N ARG A 364 -4.43 -31.38 1.10
CA ARG A 364 -5.71 -31.55 0.39
C ARG A 364 -6.93 -31.01 1.16
N HIS A 365 -6.77 -30.58 2.41
CA HIS A 365 -7.77 -29.84 3.20
C HIS A 365 -7.59 -28.32 3.17
N LYS A 366 -6.52 -27.85 2.53
CA LYS A 366 -6.22 -26.43 2.40
C LYS A 366 -6.66 -25.93 1.04
N TYR A 367 -7.22 -24.73 1.03
CA TYR A 367 -7.67 -24.04 -0.17
C TYR A 367 -7.12 -22.63 -0.20
N TYR A 368 -6.89 -22.08 -1.39
CA TYR A 368 -6.74 -20.64 -1.55
C TYR A 368 -7.96 -20.10 -2.31
N LEU A 369 -8.25 -18.82 -2.08
CA LEU A 369 -9.37 -18.12 -2.71
C LEU A 369 -8.83 -17.14 -3.74
N GLU A 370 -9.47 -17.10 -4.89
CA GLU A 370 -9.24 -16.09 -5.92
C GLU A 370 -10.53 -15.29 -6.11
N PRO A 371 -10.65 -14.10 -5.50
CA PRO A 371 -11.78 -13.21 -5.73
C PRO A 371 -11.80 -12.72 -7.18
N GLY A 372 -12.99 -12.48 -7.72
CA GLY A 372 -13.19 -11.90 -9.04
C GLY A 372 -14.61 -11.34 -9.18
N PHE A 373 -14.86 -10.51 -10.19
CA PHE A 373 -16.20 -10.01 -10.48
C PHE A 373 -16.81 -10.71 -11.70
N LYS A 374 -18.03 -11.22 -11.56
CA LYS A 374 -18.85 -11.77 -12.65
C LYS A 374 -20.18 -11.04 -12.68
N ASN A 375 -20.45 -10.30 -13.77
CA ASN A 375 -21.67 -9.50 -13.93
C ASN A 375 -21.96 -8.59 -12.72
N GLY A 376 -20.92 -7.95 -12.17
CA GLY A 376 -21.02 -7.07 -10.99
C GLY A 376 -21.14 -7.81 -9.64
N THR A 377 -21.21 -9.14 -9.63
CA THR A 377 -21.23 -9.95 -8.41
C THR A 377 -19.81 -10.38 -8.05
N LEU A 378 -19.41 -10.17 -6.80
CA LEU A 378 -18.17 -10.75 -6.27
C LEU A 378 -18.33 -12.26 -6.15
N VAL A 379 -17.44 -12.98 -6.81
CA VAL A 379 -17.33 -14.43 -6.75
C VAL A 379 -15.92 -14.82 -6.33
N PHE A 380 -15.76 -16.06 -5.90
CA PHE A 380 -14.50 -16.65 -5.52
C PHE A 380 -14.31 -17.96 -6.29
N HIS A 381 -13.16 -18.12 -6.93
CA HIS A 381 -12.67 -19.46 -7.24
C HIS A 381 -12.05 -20.04 -5.97
N ILE A 382 -12.54 -21.21 -5.56
CA ILE A 382 -12.03 -21.92 -4.38
C ILE A 382 -11.16 -23.06 -4.89
N VAL A 383 -9.85 -22.98 -4.67
CA VAL A 383 -8.88 -23.87 -5.32
C VAL A 383 -8.11 -24.67 -4.28
N ASN A 384 -8.03 -25.98 -4.49
CA ASN A 384 -7.33 -26.87 -3.57
C ASN A 384 -5.81 -26.72 -3.66
N CYS A 385 -5.13 -26.58 -2.53
CA CYS A 385 -3.68 -26.36 -2.49
C CYS A 385 -2.85 -27.58 -2.92
N GLN A 386 -3.34 -28.81 -2.74
CA GLN A 386 -2.57 -30.02 -3.10
C GLN A 386 -2.64 -30.30 -4.60
N TYR A 387 -3.81 -30.10 -5.20
CA TYR A 387 -4.07 -30.53 -6.57
C TYR A 387 -4.18 -29.38 -7.57
N ASN A 388 -4.21 -28.13 -7.10
CA ASN A 388 -4.44 -26.94 -7.92
C ASN A 388 -5.74 -27.04 -8.75
N GLN A 389 -6.79 -27.64 -8.15
CA GLN A 389 -8.08 -27.87 -8.79
C GLN A 389 -9.15 -26.99 -8.16
N GLY A 390 -9.83 -26.20 -9.01
CA GLY A 390 -10.97 -25.38 -8.61
C GLY A 390 -12.20 -26.23 -8.31
N LEU A 391 -12.94 -25.86 -7.26
CA LEU A 391 -14.19 -26.52 -6.91
C LEU A 391 -15.29 -26.23 -7.95
N LYS A 392 -16.01 -27.26 -8.39
CA LYS A 392 -17.17 -27.16 -9.28
C LYS A 392 -18.29 -28.13 -8.90
N LEU A 393 -19.52 -27.78 -9.28
CA LEU A 393 -20.64 -28.73 -9.24
C LEU A 393 -20.78 -29.50 -10.57
N ALA A 394 -21.27 -30.73 -10.47
CA ALA A 394 -21.66 -31.56 -11.60
C ALA A 394 -22.81 -30.96 -12.42
N VAL A 395 -22.88 -31.29 -13.72
CA VAL A 395 -24.00 -30.91 -14.59
C VAL A 395 -25.22 -31.81 -14.38
N ASP A 396 -24.99 -33.05 -13.96
CA ASP A 396 -26.07 -33.95 -13.62
C ASP A 396 -26.50 -33.73 -12.17
N VAL A 397 -27.80 -33.95 -11.95
CA VAL A 397 -28.43 -33.94 -10.64
C VAL A 397 -28.77 -35.35 -10.22
N ASP A 398 -28.82 -35.59 -8.91
CA ASP A 398 -29.37 -36.82 -8.36
C ASP A 398 -30.92 -36.81 -8.33
N GLY A 399 -31.52 -37.81 -7.68
CA GLY A 399 -32.97 -37.92 -7.53
C GLY A 399 -33.62 -36.81 -6.68
N TYR A 400 -32.83 -36.04 -5.94
CA TYR A 400 -33.26 -34.90 -5.12
C TYR A 400 -32.98 -33.54 -5.79
N GLY A 401 -32.30 -33.55 -6.93
CA GLY A 401 -31.85 -32.34 -7.63
C GLY A 401 -30.47 -31.85 -7.19
N ASP A 402 -29.81 -32.55 -6.26
CA ASP A 402 -28.51 -32.19 -5.73
C ASP A 402 -27.40 -32.49 -6.75
N ARG A 403 -26.31 -31.71 -6.70
CA ARG A 403 -25.16 -31.88 -7.61
C ARG A 403 -23.92 -32.28 -6.82
N VAL A 404 -23.21 -33.31 -7.27
CA VAL A 404 -21.95 -33.72 -6.62
C VAL A 404 -20.92 -32.58 -6.75
N LEU A 405 -20.15 -32.33 -5.67
CA LEU A 405 -19.01 -31.42 -5.68
C LEU A 405 -17.73 -32.15 -6.13
N TRP A 406 -17.00 -31.51 -7.04
CA TRP A 406 -15.74 -32.00 -7.59
C TRP A 406 -14.64 -30.93 -7.52
N GLY A 407 -13.39 -31.38 -7.41
CA GLY A 407 -12.23 -30.64 -7.88
C GLY A 407 -12.07 -30.87 -9.38
N HIS A 408 -12.00 -29.79 -10.15
CA HIS A 408 -11.90 -29.87 -11.60
C HIS A 408 -10.49 -30.25 -12.06
N GLY A 409 -10.35 -31.39 -12.74
CA GLY A 409 -9.10 -31.84 -13.34
C GLY A 409 -9.09 -31.96 -14.87
N TYR A 410 -10.26 -31.87 -15.52
CA TYR A 410 -10.33 -31.89 -16.98
C TYR A 410 -9.69 -30.64 -17.62
N VAL A 411 -8.86 -30.84 -18.65
CA VAL A 411 -8.03 -29.79 -19.28
C VAL A 411 -8.71 -29.14 -20.50
N GLY A 412 -9.98 -29.45 -20.79
CA GLY A 412 -10.74 -28.82 -21.86
C GLY A 412 -11.64 -27.67 -21.40
N GLU A 413 -12.45 -27.14 -22.31
CA GLU A 413 -13.36 -26.01 -22.01
C GLU A 413 -14.39 -26.36 -20.92
N ILE A 414 -14.57 -25.45 -19.97
CA ILE A 414 -15.58 -25.50 -18.93
C ILE A 414 -16.32 -24.17 -18.86
N ASP A 415 -17.63 -24.21 -18.58
CA ASP A 415 -18.38 -23.03 -18.16
C ASP A 415 -17.82 -22.53 -16.82
N ASP A 416 -16.99 -21.48 -16.87
CA ASP A 416 -16.32 -20.88 -15.72
C ASP A 416 -17.29 -20.47 -14.58
N ASN A 417 -18.56 -20.20 -14.89
CA ASN A 417 -19.58 -19.93 -13.86
C ASN A 417 -19.78 -21.10 -12.90
N ARG A 418 -19.42 -22.33 -13.30
CA ARG A 418 -19.46 -23.53 -12.45
C ARG A 418 -18.31 -23.56 -11.45
N LEU A 419 -17.21 -22.85 -11.70
CA LEU A 419 -16.06 -22.73 -10.80
C LEU A 419 -16.17 -21.53 -9.85
N CYS A 420 -17.12 -20.64 -10.11
CA CYS A 420 -17.38 -19.44 -9.32
C CYS A 420 -18.31 -19.73 -8.14
N TRP A 421 -17.96 -19.22 -6.97
CA TRP A 421 -18.73 -19.36 -5.73
C TRP A 421 -19.02 -18.00 -5.10
N VAL A 422 -20.25 -17.82 -4.63
CA VAL A 422 -20.68 -16.66 -3.86
C VAL A 422 -20.61 -17.02 -2.38
N ILE A 423 -19.95 -16.19 -1.59
CA ILE A 423 -19.83 -16.34 -0.14
C ILE A 423 -20.61 -15.21 0.51
N GLN A 424 -21.56 -15.54 1.38
CA GLN A 424 -22.46 -14.60 2.05
C GLN A 424 -22.65 -15.01 3.51
N ALA A 425 -23.03 -14.07 4.38
CA ALA A 425 -23.46 -14.40 5.74
C ALA A 425 -24.55 -15.48 5.72
N TRP A 426 -24.45 -16.43 6.66
CA TRP A 426 -25.46 -17.48 6.88
C TRP A 426 -26.59 -16.99 7.77
#